data_AF-A0A9N8F1Z0-F1
#
_entry.id   AF-A0A9N8F1Z0-F1
#
_cell.length_a   1.000
_cell.length_b   1.000
_cell.length_c   1.000
_cell.angle_alpha   90.00
_cell.angle_beta   90.00
_cell.angle_gamma   90.00
#
_symmetry.space_group_name_H-M   'P 1'
#
loop_
_entity.id
_entity.type
_entity.pdbx_description
1 polymer ?
#
loop_
_entity_poly.entity_id
_entity_poly.type
_entity_poly.pdbx_seq_one_letter_code
_entity_poly.pdbx_strand_id
1 'polypeptide(L)'
;MTASNIPKKYKDLPLVPETVLKKRHDLDELRRKKAAAQLEKDQTAPGIKAKKNIPKAKKPTALETLVSQGKSRRNGQKRYSRVLKKGMQTRASNKKTESTKEVELDNDEAEEETVTKTIRYQSNSVGAPMVFVIRVRDHHSASSMVKRILSRLRLRHINEGVFVRYDESHKKMLHLVEPWVIYGPPVKGVVEDLIERRGFGKIDGKRVALSDNTIIENALGDDHGVICSEDLVHEIFEAGDSFFPVTKFLWPFRLSHKTTHFERDTLKFKQGKNFGDQGEEINDIIRQML
;
A
#
# COMPACT_ATOMS: atom_id res chain seq x y z
N MET A 1 31.70 -17.94 26.65
CA MET A 1 31.04 -19.25 26.81
C MET A 1 29.84 -19.08 27.73
N THR A 2 28.64 -18.95 27.19
CA THR A 2 27.39 -19.08 27.96
C THR A 2 26.40 -19.83 27.06
N ALA A 3 26.25 -21.12 27.33
CA ALA A 3 25.35 -21.99 26.59
C ALA A 3 23.90 -21.55 26.86
N SER A 4 23.24 -21.15 25.78
CA SER A 4 21.84 -20.80 25.69
C SER A 4 20.92 -21.88 26.27
N ASN A 5 19.92 -21.41 27.00
CA ASN A 5 18.86 -22.18 27.66
C ASN A 5 17.92 -22.81 26.61
N ILE A 6 18.27 -24.02 26.13
CA ILE A 6 17.43 -24.80 25.21
C ILE A 6 16.28 -25.45 26.02
N PRO A 7 15.00 -25.27 25.63
CA PRO A 7 13.86 -25.84 26.33
C PRO A 7 13.99 -27.38 26.43
N LYS A 8 13.67 -27.96 27.61
CA LYS A 8 13.83 -29.40 27.90
C LYS A 8 13.23 -30.33 26.83
N LYS A 9 12.16 -29.89 26.14
CA LYS A 9 11.48 -30.63 25.08
C LYS A 9 12.36 -30.95 23.85
N TYR A 10 13.49 -30.27 23.68
CA TYR A 10 14.37 -30.42 22.52
C TYR A 10 15.71 -31.10 22.83
N LYS A 11 15.96 -31.48 24.09
CA LYS A 11 17.22 -32.15 24.48
C LYS A 11 17.29 -33.63 24.08
N ASP A 12 16.13 -34.27 23.90
CA ASP A 12 16.01 -35.72 23.69
C ASP A 12 15.77 -36.12 22.22
N LEU A 13 15.87 -35.17 21.27
CA LEU A 13 15.78 -35.48 19.84
C LEU A 13 17.10 -36.12 19.37
N PRO A 14 17.07 -37.28 18.70
CA PRO A 14 18.28 -37.87 18.15
C PRO A 14 18.85 -36.90 17.11
N LEU A 15 20.07 -36.39 17.37
CA LEU A 15 20.77 -35.51 16.46
C LEU A 15 21.08 -36.28 15.18
N VAL A 16 20.32 -35.99 14.11
CA VAL A 16 20.54 -36.62 12.80
C VAL A 16 21.94 -36.20 12.32
N PRO A 17 22.85 -37.15 12.02
CA PRO A 17 24.19 -36.81 11.57
C PRO A 17 24.14 -35.91 10.34
N GLU A 18 24.94 -34.85 10.31
CA GLU A 18 24.98 -33.88 9.20
C GLU A 18 25.20 -34.54 7.83
N THR A 19 25.85 -35.70 7.82
CA THR A 19 26.08 -36.53 6.63
C THR A 19 24.77 -37.02 5.99
N VAL A 20 23.73 -37.27 6.78
CA VAL A 20 22.40 -37.70 6.30
C VAL A 20 21.61 -36.52 5.75
N LEU A 21 21.73 -35.35 6.38
CA LEU A 21 21.10 -34.11 5.91
C LEU A 21 21.71 -33.65 4.57
N LYS A 22 23.05 -33.72 4.46
CA LYS A 22 23.78 -33.40 3.24
C LYS A 22 23.40 -34.34 2.08
N LYS A 23 23.35 -35.65 2.32
CA LYS A 23 22.87 -36.62 1.32
C LYS A 23 21.45 -36.35 0.84
N ARG A 24 20.55 -35.88 1.72
CA ARG A 24 19.17 -35.52 1.33
C ARG A 24 19.15 -34.28 0.44
N HIS A 25 19.92 -33.26 0.81
CA HIS A 25 20.04 -32.03 0.03
C HIS A 25 20.60 -32.31 -1.38
N ASP A 26 21.66 -33.10 -1.47
CA ASP A 26 22.29 -33.47 -2.74
C ASP A 26 21.31 -34.25 -3.67
N LEU A 27 20.46 -35.10 -3.08
CA LEU A 27 19.47 -35.90 -3.82
C LEU A 27 18.29 -35.05 -4.32
N ASP A 28 17.84 -34.08 -3.53
CA ASP A 28 16.81 -33.12 -3.95
C ASP A 28 17.34 -32.13 -4.99
N GLU A 29 18.60 -31.73 -4.91
CA GLU A 29 19.26 -30.91 -5.93
C GLU A 29 19.37 -31.67 -7.26
N LEU A 30 19.74 -32.96 -7.22
CA LEU A 30 19.77 -33.85 -8.39
C LEU A 30 18.37 -34.01 -9.03
N ARG A 31 17.31 -34.10 -8.22
CA ARG A 31 15.92 -34.16 -8.72
C ARG A 31 15.52 -32.86 -9.41
N ARG A 32 15.86 -31.71 -8.84
CA ARG A 32 15.59 -30.39 -9.44
C ARG A 32 16.33 -30.21 -10.76
N LYS A 33 17.62 -30.61 -10.83
CA LYS A 33 18.40 -30.59 -12.07
C LYS A 33 17.82 -31.50 -13.16
N LYS A 34 17.36 -32.71 -12.80
CA LYS A 34 16.70 -33.62 -13.76
C LYS A 34 15.37 -33.06 -14.28
N ALA A 35 14.55 -32.46 -13.41
CA ALA A 35 13.29 -31.85 -13.81
C ALA A 35 13.50 -30.64 -14.74
N ALA A 36 14.50 -29.79 -14.44
CA ALA A 36 14.89 -28.67 -15.31
C ALA A 36 15.38 -29.17 -16.68
N ALA A 37 16.23 -30.20 -16.72
CA ALA A 37 16.72 -30.79 -17.97
C ALA A 37 15.62 -31.47 -18.80
N GLN A 38 14.57 -32.00 -18.18
CA GLN A 38 13.39 -32.52 -18.89
C GLN A 38 12.59 -31.39 -19.55
N LEU A 39 12.37 -30.30 -18.83
CA LEU A 39 11.67 -29.12 -19.36
C LEU A 39 12.43 -28.50 -20.54
N GLU A 40 13.76 -28.47 -20.50
CA GLU A 40 14.56 -27.98 -21.63
C GLU A 40 14.54 -28.93 -22.84
N LYS A 41 14.51 -30.25 -22.61
CA LYS A 41 14.35 -31.24 -23.71
C LYS A 41 12.98 -31.15 -24.38
N ASP A 42 11.94 -30.86 -23.61
CA ASP A 42 10.58 -30.66 -24.14
C ASP A 42 10.46 -29.36 -24.96
N GLN A 43 11.30 -28.36 -24.67
CA GLN A 43 11.34 -27.10 -25.41
C GLN A 43 12.21 -27.16 -26.69
N THR A 44 13.18 -28.07 -26.76
CA THR A 44 14.19 -28.10 -27.83
C THR A 44 14.01 -29.21 -28.87
N ALA A 45 13.02 -30.10 -28.73
CA ALA A 45 12.77 -31.17 -29.70
C ALA A 45 12.23 -30.63 -31.05
N PRO A 46 12.93 -30.81 -32.19
CA PRO A 46 12.46 -30.31 -33.48
C PRO A 46 11.53 -31.32 -34.19
N GLY A 47 10.22 -31.01 -34.18
CA GLY A 47 9.28 -31.12 -35.30
C GLY A 47 8.74 -32.49 -35.75
N ILE A 48 7.40 -32.63 -35.78
CA ILE A 48 6.67 -33.28 -36.90
C ILE A 48 5.41 -32.47 -37.28
N LYS A 49 5.59 -31.71 -38.36
CA LYS A 49 4.72 -31.49 -39.55
C LYS A 49 3.31 -30.88 -39.39
N ALA A 50 3.16 -29.78 -40.13
CA ALA A 50 1.92 -29.21 -40.64
C ALA A 50 0.82 -30.26 -40.89
N LYS A 51 -0.29 -30.16 -40.17
CA LYS A 51 -1.51 -30.88 -40.52
C LYS A 51 -2.21 -30.11 -41.64
N LYS A 52 -2.15 -30.65 -42.86
CA LYS A 52 -3.13 -30.37 -43.91
C LYS A 52 -4.54 -30.45 -43.33
N ASN A 53 -5.35 -29.44 -43.61
CA ASN A 53 -6.80 -29.46 -43.40
C ASN A 53 -7.40 -30.63 -44.17
N ILE A 54 -7.75 -31.69 -43.44
CA ILE A 54 -8.74 -32.68 -43.88
C ILE A 54 -9.81 -32.64 -42.79
N PRO A 55 -11.08 -32.34 -43.11
CA PRO A 55 -12.12 -32.28 -42.10
C PRO A 55 -12.32 -33.69 -41.55
N LYS A 56 -11.80 -33.96 -40.35
CA LYS A 56 -12.15 -35.17 -39.61
C LYS A 56 -13.61 -35.04 -39.19
N ALA A 57 -14.45 -35.97 -39.67
CA ALA A 57 -15.84 -36.07 -39.27
C ALA A 57 -15.95 -35.97 -37.73
N LYS A 58 -16.68 -34.96 -37.25
CA LYS A 58 -16.95 -34.78 -35.82
C LYS A 58 -17.78 -35.98 -35.37
N LYS A 59 -17.20 -36.83 -34.53
CA LYS A 59 -17.97 -37.87 -33.82
C LYS A 59 -19.12 -37.18 -33.08
N PRO A 60 -20.35 -37.72 -33.11
CA PRO A 60 -21.46 -37.10 -32.39
C PRO A 60 -21.08 -37.03 -30.90
N THR A 61 -20.99 -35.81 -30.37
CA THR A 61 -20.81 -35.56 -28.94
C THR A 61 -21.97 -36.23 -28.21
N ALA A 62 -21.67 -37.18 -27.32
CA ALA A 62 -22.67 -37.88 -26.55
C ALA A 62 -23.62 -36.89 -25.87
N LEU A 63 -24.93 -37.21 -25.87
CA LEU A 63 -25.97 -36.32 -25.36
C LEU A 63 -25.72 -35.90 -23.91
N GLU A 64 -25.14 -36.79 -23.11
CA GLU A 64 -24.74 -36.51 -21.73
C GLU A 64 -23.71 -35.38 -21.61
N THR A 65 -22.78 -35.29 -22.56
CA THR A 65 -21.74 -34.25 -22.57
C THR A 65 -22.34 -32.88 -22.87
N LEU A 66 -23.35 -32.82 -23.75
CA LEU A 66 -24.09 -31.60 -24.06
C LEU A 66 -24.97 -31.15 -22.88
N VAL A 67 -25.63 -32.09 -22.21
CA VAL A 67 -26.42 -31.81 -21.00
C VAL A 67 -25.54 -31.32 -19.85
N SER A 68 -24.37 -31.93 -19.66
CA SER A 68 -23.35 -31.51 -18.69
C SER A 68 -22.86 -30.08 -18.96
N GLN A 69 -22.49 -29.77 -20.22
CA GLN A 69 -22.07 -28.43 -20.61
C GLN A 69 -23.20 -27.39 -20.46
N GLY A 70 -24.44 -27.76 -20.77
CA GLY A 70 -25.61 -26.91 -20.58
C GLY A 70 -25.88 -26.59 -19.10
N LYS A 71 -25.81 -27.59 -18.21
CA LYS A 71 -25.92 -27.40 -16.76
C LYS A 71 -24.80 -26.50 -16.23
N SER A 72 -23.56 -26.71 -16.68
CA SER A 72 -22.40 -25.91 -16.29
C SER A 72 -22.54 -24.44 -16.70
N ARG A 73 -22.96 -24.15 -17.95
CA ARG A 73 -23.25 -22.80 -18.43
C ARG A 73 -24.36 -22.11 -17.62
N ARG A 74 -25.46 -22.83 -17.35
CA ARG A 74 -26.59 -22.30 -16.57
C ARG A 74 -26.20 -22.00 -15.12
N ASN A 75 -25.37 -22.85 -14.51
CA ASN A 75 -24.83 -22.63 -13.17
C ASN A 75 -23.84 -21.45 -13.14
N GLY A 76 -23.00 -21.29 -14.17
CA GLY A 76 -22.13 -20.13 -14.35
C GLY A 76 -22.90 -18.81 -14.42
N GLN A 77 -23.95 -18.75 -15.25
CA GLN A 77 -24.83 -17.57 -15.35
C GLN A 77 -25.57 -17.26 -14.04
N LYS A 78 -26.07 -18.28 -13.32
CA LYS A 78 -26.70 -18.10 -11.99
C LYS A 78 -25.71 -17.63 -10.93
N ARG A 79 -24.41 -17.94 -11.06
CA ARG A 79 -23.35 -17.50 -10.15
C ARG A 79 -22.97 -16.05 -10.46
N TYR A 80 -22.82 -15.71 -11.74
CA TYR A 80 -22.58 -14.35 -12.22
C TYR A 80 -23.70 -13.39 -11.82
N SER A 81 -24.97 -13.76 -12.00
CA SER A 81 -26.11 -12.93 -11.60
C SER A 81 -26.21 -12.75 -10.08
N ARG A 82 -25.84 -13.77 -9.28
CA ARG A 82 -25.75 -13.64 -7.81
C ARG A 82 -24.64 -12.69 -7.38
N VAL A 83 -23.47 -12.72 -8.01
CA VAL A 83 -22.37 -11.79 -7.73
C VAL A 83 -22.77 -10.35 -8.08
N LEU A 84 -23.41 -10.14 -9.24
CA LEU A 84 -23.96 -8.83 -9.63
C LEU A 84 -25.01 -8.34 -8.64
N LYS A 85 -25.96 -9.20 -8.23
CA LYS A 85 -27.04 -8.82 -7.30
C LYS A 85 -26.52 -8.55 -5.89
N LYS A 86 -25.54 -9.33 -5.41
CA LYS A 86 -24.88 -9.13 -4.11
C LYS A 86 -23.99 -7.87 -4.11
N GLY A 87 -23.29 -7.61 -5.22
CA GLY A 87 -22.53 -6.38 -5.46
C GLY A 87 -23.39 -5.12 -5.62
N MET A 88 -24.63 -5.25 -6.11
CA MET A 88 -25.62 -4.17 -6.12
C MET A 88 -26.19 -3.87 -4.72
N GLN A 89 -26.45 -4.91 -3.92
CA GLN A 89 -26.96 -4.74 -2.54
C GLN A 89 -25.94 -4.06 -1.62
N THR A 90 -24.65 -4.39 -1.75
CA THR A 90 -23.57 -3.71 -1.01
C THR A 90 -23.33 -2.26 -1.45
N ARG A 91 -23.70 -1.90 -2.69
CA ARG A 91 -23.63 -0.51 -3.19
C ARG A 91 -24.81 0.35 -2.74
N ALA A 92 -25.97 -0.25 -2.47
CA ALA A 92 -27.17 0.47 -2.04
C ALA A 92 -27.19 0.77 -0.52
N SER A 93 -26.51 -0.05 0.30
CA SER A 93 -26.46 0.14 1.77
C SER A 93 -25.45 1.20 2.23
N ASN A 94 -24.44 1.53 1.41
CA ASN A 94 -23.45 2.57 1.73
C ASN A 94 -23.90 3.95 1.23
N LYS A 95 -25.08 4.39 1.65
CA LYS A 95 -25.49 5.79 1.41
C LYS A 95 -24.67 6.70 2.33
N LYS A 96 -23.57 7.25 1.79
CA LYS A 96 -22.72 8.22 2.48
C LYS A 96 -23.54 9.44 2.90
N THR A 97 -23.37 9.86 4.15
CA THR A 97 -23.86 11.12 4.68
C THR A 97 -23.02 12.24 4.05
N GLU A 98 -23.60 13.00 3.14
CA GLU A 98 -22.95 14.15 2.52
C GLU A 98 -22.91 15.30 3.54
N SER A 99 -21.71 15.79 3.86
CA SER A 99 -21.54 16.98 4.71
C SER A 99 -20.91 18.09 3.88
N THR A 100 -21.63 19.21 3.77
CA THR A 100 -21.20 20.45 3.13
C THR A 100 -20.63 21.39 4.18
N LYS A 101 -19.45 21.96 3.94
CA LYS A 101 -18.95 23.10 4.72
C LYS A 101 -18.41 24.16 3.79
N GLU A 102 -18.93 25.37 3.93
CA GLU A 102 -18.54 26.57 3.21
C GLU A 102 -17.19 27.07 3.75
N VAL A 103 -16.33 27.56 2.87
CA VAL A 103 -15.00 28.05 3.22
C VAL A 103 -14.76 29.35 2.48
N GLU A 104 -14.74 30.45 3.21
CA GLU A 104 -14.29 31.76 2.74
C GLU A 104 -12.76 31.80 2.73
N LEU A 105 -12.19 32.41 1.70
CA LEU A 105 -10.75 32.68 1.56
C LEU A 105 -10.59 34.18 1.33
N ASP A 106 -10.03 34.88 2.31
CA ASP A 106 -9.64 36.28 2.17
C ASP A 106 -8.39 36.34 1.29
N ASN A 107 -8.52 36.98 0.13
CA ASN A 107 -7.40 37.35 -0.72
C ASN A 107 -7.07 38.81 -0.42
N ASP A 108 -5.97 39.05 0.30
CA ASP A 108 -5.35 40.36 0.39
C ASP A 108 -4.65 40.65 -0.96
N GLU A 109 -5.41 41.07 -1.97
CA GLU A 109 -4.99 41.97 -3.06
C GLU A 109 -6.10 42.08 -4.12
N ALA A 110 -6.69 43.28 -4.15
CA ALA A 110 -7.47 43.89 -5.23
C ALA A 110 -8.79 43.22 -5.68
N GLU A 111 -9.82 44.07 -5.70
CA GLU A 111 -11.20 43.86 -6.14
C GLU A 111 -11.33 43.20 -7.53
N GLU A 112 -11.35 41.88 -7.58
CA GLU A 112 -11.99 41.12 -8.67
C GLU A 112 -12.75 39.94 -8.04
N GLU A 113 -13.99 39.73 -8.50
CA GLU A 113 -14.98 38.78 -7.98
C GLU A 113 -14.34 37.48 -7.42
N THR A 114 -14.56 37.21 -6.13
CA THR A 114 -14.09 36.00 -5.47
C THR A 114 -14.72 34.78 -6.15
N VAL A 115 -14.00 34.18 -7.10
CA VAL A 115 -14.43 32.94 -7.76
C VAL A 115 -14.38 31.81 -6.73
N THR A 116 -15.49 31.63 -6.02
CA THR A 116 -15.70 30.54 -5.07
C THR A 116 -15.77 29.23 -5.85
N LYS A 117 -14.64 28.52 -5.94
CA LYS A 117 -14.64 27.16 -6.48
C LYS A 117 -15.25 26.22 -5.45
N THR A 118 -16.51 25.86 -5.63
CA THR A 118 -17.16 24.80 -4.84
C THR A 118 -16.57 23.44 -5.20
N ILE A 119 -15.71 22.90 -4.33
CA ILE A 119 -15.13 21.56 -4.50
C ILE A 119 -15.98 20.57 -3.70
N ARG A 120 -16.67 19.66 -4.40
CA ARG A 120 -17.38 18.53 -3.78
C ARG A 120 -16.36 17.44 -3.44
N TYR A 121 -16.25 17.06 -2.16
CA TYR A 121 -15.36 15.98 -1.71
C TYR A 121 -16.12 14.90 -0.95
N GLN A 122 -15.63 13.66 -1.01
CA GLN A 122 -16.10 12.56 -0.16
C GLN A 122 -15.11 12.37 0.98
N SER A 123 -15.42 12.86 2.17
CA SER A 123 -14.57 12.64 3.35
C SER A 123 -14.97 11.34 4.04
N ASN A 124 -14.17 10.29 3.89
CA ASN A 124 -14.31 9.03 4.63
C ASN A 124 -13.59 9.10 5.98
N SER A 125 -12.65 10.04 6.13
CA SER A 125 -11.81 10.22 7.31
C SER A 125 -12.36 11.23 8.33
N VAL A 126 -13.67 11.51 8.31
CA VAL A 126 -14.27 12.51 9.22
C VAL A 126 -14.17 12.02 10.66
N GLY A 127 -13.50 12.79 11.52
CA GLY A 127 -13.34 12.49 12.95
C GLY A 127 -12.05 11.76 13.32
N ALA A 128 -11.17 11.48 12.36
CA ALA A 128 -9.83 10.99 12.67
C ALA A 128 -8.95 12.13 13.24
N PRO A 129 -8.10 11.88 14.26
CA PRO A 129 -7.20 12.90 14.80
C PRO A 129 -6.09 13.27 13.81
N MET A 130 -5.64 12.28 13.02
CA MET A 130 -4.54 12.41 12.07
C MET A 130 -4.75 11.55 10.84
N VAL A 131 -4.06 11.91 9.76
CA VAL A 131 -4.05 11.18 8.50
C VAL A 131 -2.62 10.98 8.01
N PHE A 132 -2.39 9.86 7.34
CA PHE A 132 -1.16 9.63 6.59
C PHE A 132 -1.36 10.01 5.13
N VAL A 133 -0.51 10.90 4.63
CA VAL A 133 -0.62 11.46 3.28
C VAL A 133 0.53 10.95 2.44
N ILE A 134 0.23 10.29 1.33
CA ILE A 134 1.20 9.77 0.37
C ILE A 134 1.07 10.52 -0.94
N ARG A 135 2.18 10.97 -1.51
CA ARG A 135 2.19 11.53 -2.86
C ARG A 135 2.29 10.43 -3.90
N VAL A 136 1.35 10.40 -4.85
CA VAL A 136 1.28 9.33 -5.87
C VAL A 136 1.62 9.82 -7.27
N ARG A 137 1.40 11.11 -7.55
CA ARG A 137 1.72 11.70 -8.86
C ARG A 137 2.80 12.75 -8.79
N ASP A 138 3.42 13.00 -9.94
CA ASP A 138 4.24 14.17 -10.10
C ASP A 138 3.40 15.46 -10.23
N HIS A 139 3.97 16.59 -9.81
CA HIS A 139 3.32 17.90 -9.84
C HIS A 139 3.83 18.80 -10.97
N HIS A 140 4.60 18.28 -11.94
CA HIS A 140 5.20 19.10 -13.00
C HIS A 140 4.14 19.97 -13.72
N SER A 141 3.00 19.38 -14.08
CA SER A 141 1.85 20.04 -14.71
C SER A 141 0.87 20.72 -13.74
N ALA A 142 1.18 20.77 -12.44
CA ALA A 142 0.29 21.36 -11.45
C ALA A 142 0.43 22.89 -11.38
N SER A 143 -0.62 23.56 -10.90
CA SER A 143 -0.58 24.99 -10.62
C SER A 143 0.44 25.33 -9.53
N SER A 144 0.96 26.55 -9.54
CA SER A 144 1.91 27.04 -8.52
C SER A 144 1.36 26.91 -7.10
N MET A 145 0.06 27.13 -6.91
CA MET A 145 -0.64 26.94 -5.63
C MET A 145 -0.52 25.50 -5.12
N VAL A 146 -0.78 24.50 -5.96
CA VAL A 146 -0.65 23.08 -5.59
C VAL A 146 0.80 22.73 -5.24
N LYS A 147 1.77 23.25 -6.01
CA LYS A 147 3.21 23.05 -5.73
C LYS A 147 3.60 23.64 -4.36
N ARG A 148 3.07 24.82 -4.00
CA ARG A 148 3.28 25.44 -2.69
C ARG A 148 2.68 24.58 -1.56
N ILE A 149 1.46 24.08 -1.73
CA ILE A 149 0.81 23.22 -0.72
C ILE A 149 1.56 21.90 -0.52
N LEU A 150 1.92 21.20 -1.59
CA LEU A 150 2.72 19.97 -1.51
C LEU A 150 4.09 20.20 -0.83
N SER A 151 4.71 21.34 -1.11
CA SER A 151 5.96 21.74 -0.45
C SER A 151 5.78 22.01 1.04
N ARG A 152 4.67 22.64 1.44
CA ARG A 152 4.31 22.89 2.84
C ARG A 152 4.04 21.59 3.61
N LEU A 153 3.39 20.61 2.96
CA LEU A 153 3.19 19.26 3.50
C LEU A 153 4.47 18.40 3.49
N ARG A 154 5.57 18.90 2.91
CA ARG A 154 6.87 18.21 2.76
C ARG A 154 6.85 17.00 1.82
N LEU A 155 5.91 16.97 0.87
CA LEU A 155 5.76 15.90 -0.13
C LEU A 155 6.46 16.28 -1.45
N ARG A 156 7.80 16.21 -1.46
CA ARG A 156 8.62 16.71 -2.59
C ARG A 156 8.81 15.69 -3.71
N HIS A 157 8.90 14.42 -3.36
CA HIS A 157 9.08 13.33 -4.30
C HIS A 157 7.85 12.41 -4.33
N ILE A 158 7.77 11.60 -5.40
CA ILE A 158 6.72 10.58 -5.54
C ILE A 158 6.97 9.47 -4.52
N ASN A 159 5.89 8.91 -3.98
CA ASN A 159 5.84 7.94 -2.88
C ASN A 159 6.49 8.42 -1.59
N GLU A 160 6.58 9.74 -1.38
CA GLU A 160 6.84 10.24 -0.03
C GLU A 160 5.55 10.25 0.77
N GLY A 161 5.67 9.86 2.04
CA GLY A 161 4.59 9.81 3.02
C GLY A 161 4.88 10.71 4.21
N VAL A 162 3.87 11.42 4.71
CA VAL A 162 3.98 12.29 5.89
C VAL A 162 2.72 12.17 6.74
N PHE A 163 2.88 12.15 8.07
CA PHE A 163 1.79 12.26 9.02
C PHE A 163 1.35 13.72 9.15
N VAL A 164 0.04 13.95 9.03
CA VAL A 164 -0.57 15.29 9.08
C VAL A 164 -1.75 15.24 10.05
N ARG A 165 -1.82 16.23 10.95
CA ARG A 165 -2.97 16.37 11.86
C ARG A 165 -4.21 16.75 11.04
N TYR A 166 -5.34 16.12 11.33
CA TYR A 166 -6.55 16.31 10.53
C TYR A 166 -7.39 17.50 11.02
N ASP A 167 -6.79 18.69 10.92
CA ASP A 167 -7.46 19.97 11.25
C ASP A 167 -8.27 20.51 10.07
N GLU A 168 -9.15 21.48 10.33
CA GLU A 168 -9.92 22.17 9.27
C GLU A 168 -9.03 22.82 8.20
N SER A 169 -7.90 23.41 8.59
CA SER A 169 -6.93 24.01 7.65
C SER A 169 -6.22 22.95 6.80
N HIS A 170 -5.79 21.85 7.43
CA HIS A 170 -5.13 20.74 6.73
C HIS A 170 -6.12 20.04 5.78
N LYS A 171 -7.38 19.90 6.19
CA LYS A 171 -8.47 19.37 5.37
C LYS A 171 -8.68 20.20 4.09
N LYS A 172 -8.77 21.53 4.21
CA LYS A 172 -8.84 22.45 3.04
C LYS A 172 -7.65 22.26 2.09
N MET A 173 -6.44 22.20 2.62
CA MET A 173 -5.23 21.96 1.82
C MET A 173 -5.27 20.60 1.10
N LEU A 174 -5.67 19.54 1.79
CA LEU A 174 -5.77 18.18 1.24
C LEU A 174 -6.80 18.09 0.10
N HIS A 175 -7.92 18.79 0.20
CA HIS A 175 -8.91 18.86 -0.89
C HIS A 175 -8.36 19.54 -2.14
N LEU A 176 -7.53 20.57 -1.99
CA LEU A 176 -6.90 21.24 -3.14
C LEU A 176 -5.88 20.34 -3.85
N VAL A 177 -5.16 19.49 -3.10
CA VAL A 177 -4.13 18.60 -3.64
C VAL A 177 -4.61 17.18 -3.90
N GLU A 178 -5.91 16.92 -3.72
CA GLU A 178 -6.55 15.60 -3.83
C GLU A 178 -6.11 14.81 -5.07
N PRO A 179 -6.02 15.39 -6.29
CA PRO A 179 -5.61 14.64 -7.48
C PRO A 179 -4.18 14.11 -7.50
N TRP A 180 -3.31 14.55 -6.59
CA TRP A 180 -1.89 14.18 -6.51
C TRP A 180 -1.54 13.30 -5.33
N VAL A 181 -2.37 13.33 -4.28
CA VAL A 181 -2.13 12.61 -3.03
C VAL A 181 -3.19 11.56 -2.78
N ILE A 182 -2.83 10.58 -1.98
CA ILE A 182 -3.73 9.64 -1.36
C ILE A 182 -3.59 9.83 0.14
N TYR A 183 -4.70 9.87 0.88
CA TYR A 183 -4.64 9.95 2.33
C TYR A 183 -5.74 9.16 3.01
N GLY A 184 -5.55 8.88 4.29
CA GLY A 184 -6.54 8.24 5.16
C GLY A 184 -5.97 8.02 6.58
N PRO A 185 -6.82 7.61 7.53
CA PRO A 185 -6.42 7.31 8.90
C PRO A 185 -5.62 5.99 8.95
N PRO A 186 -4.36 6.02 9.41
CA PRO A 186 -3.60 4.81 9.60
C PRO A 186 -4.04 4.07 10.88
N VAL A 187 -3.85 2.76 10.92
CA VAL A 187 -3.97 1.94 12.15
C VAL A 187 -2.67 2.01 12.94
N LYS A 188 -2.73 1.95 14.29
CA LYS A 188 -1.54 1.99 15.17
C LYS A 188 -0.40 1.08 14.70
N GLY A 189 -0.68 -0.19 14.40
CA GLY A 189 0.35 -1.13 13.93
C GLY A 189 0.97 -0.76 12.58
N VAL A 190 0.24 -0.04 11.70
CA VAL A 190 0.82 0.47 10.43
C VAL A 190 1.74 1.66 10.69
N VAL A 191 1.44 2.49 11.70
CA VAL A 191 2.29 3.59 12.13
C VAL A 191 3.60 3.07 12.74
N GLU A 192 3.50 2.03 13.58
CA GLU A 192 4.64 1.29 14.14
C GLU A 192 5.52 0.73 13.02
N ASP A 193 4.95 -0.05 12.09
CA ASP A 193 5.67 -0.61 10.93
C ASP A 193 6.38 0.49 10.11
N LEU A 194 5.75 1.66 9.93
CA LEU A 194 6.33 2.80 9.21
C LEU A 194 7.55 3.37 9.93
N ILE A 195 7.44 3.61 11.22
CA ILE A 195 8.52 4.21 12.02
C ILE A 195 9.68 3.24 12.15
N GLU A 196 9.42 1.97 12.42
CA GLU A 196 10.48 0.96 12.55
C GLU A 196 11.19 0.68 11.22
N ARG A 197 10.44 0.48 10.13
CA ARG A 197 11.02 0.03 8.85
C ARG A 197 11.50 1.18 7.96
N ARG A 198 10.94 2.38 8.12
CA ARG A 198 11.15 3.53 7.22
C ARG A 198 11.38 4.84 7.97
N GLY A 199 11.44 4.84 9.30
CA GLY A 199 11.64 6.03 10.13
C GLY A 199 13.07 6.55 10.06
N PHE A 200 13.18 7.85 9.80
CA PHE A 200 14.43 8.59 9.90
C PHE A 200 14.17 9.88 10.65
N GLY A 201 15.07 10.23 11.57
CA GLY A 201 15.10 11.53 12.23
C GLY A 201 15.89 12.55 11.43
N LYS A 202 15.53 13.82 11.58
CA LYS A 202 16.25 14.98 11.07
C LYS A 202 17.06 15.60 12.21
N ILE A 203 18.37 15.34 12.21
CA ILE A 203 19.30 15.84 13.24
C ILE A 203 20.34 16.70 12.54
N ASP A 204 20.46 17.97 12.96
CA ASP A 204 21.36 18.96 12.33
C ASP A 204 21.21 19.04 10.79
N GLY A 205 19.98 18.84 10.31
CA GLY A 205 19.66 18.83 8.87
C GLY A 205 20.07 17.56 8.12
N LYS A 206 20.70 16.59 8.78
CA LYS A 206 21.06 15.28 8.22
C LYS A 206 19.96 14.26 8.50
N ARG A 207 19.85 13.28 7.61
CA ARG A 207 18.93 12.16 7.73
C ARG A 207 19.63 11.02 8.47
N VAL A 208 19.13 10.67 9.66
CA VAL A 208 19.69 9.63 10.53
C VAL A 208 18.63 8.56 10.78
N ALA A 209 19.01 7.27 10.73
CA ALA A 209 18.08 6.18 11.00
C ALA A 209 17.75 6.10 12.50
N LEU A 210 16.50 5.80 12.84
CA LEU A 210 16.05 5.65 14.23
C LEU A 210 16.37 4.24 14.75
N SER A 211 17.66 3.92 14.86
CA SER A 211 18.11 2.60 15.33
C SER A 211 18.17 2.49 16.86
N ASP A 212 18.54 3.59 17.52
CA ASP A 212 18.71 3.64 18.98
C ASP A 212 17.75 4.67 19.58
N ASN A 213 17.16 4.35 20.74
CA ASN A 213 16.26 5.26 21.45
C ASN A 213 16.95 6.55 21.93
N THR A 214 18.27 6.51 22.16
CA THR A 214 19.06 7.68 22.55
C THR A 214 18.99 8.81 21.53
N ILE A 215 18.77 8.48 20.25
CA ILE A 215 18.63 9.46 19.16
C ILE A 215 17.33 10.25 19.33
N ILE A 216 16.28 9.58 19.79
CA ILE A 216 14.94 10.17 20.02
C ILE A 216 14.97 11.00 21.30
N GLU A 217 15.50 10.42 22.38
CA GLU A 217 15.63 11.08 23.69
C GLU A 217 16.44 12.38 23.59
N ASN A 218 17.59 12.37 22.91
CA ASN A 218 18.40 13.59 22.75
C ASN A 218 17.72 14.67 21.90
N ALA A 219 16.75 14.32 21.05
CA ALA A 219 16.11 15.26 20.12
C ALA A 219 14.77 15.79 20.64
N LEU A 220 14.05 14.99 21.43
CA LEU A 220 12.67 15.26 21.86
C LEU A 220 12.44 15.03 23.36
N GLY A 221 13.39 14.43 24.08
CA GLY A 221 13.23 14.05 25.49
C GLY A 221 13.09 15.26 26.43
N ASP A 222 13.97 16.25 26.28
CA ASP A 222 14.03 17.41 27.20
C ASP A 222 12.77 18.29 27.13
N ASP A 223 12.26 18.56 25.92
CA ASP A 223 11.16 19.51 25.70
C ASP A 223 9.77 18.85 25.61
N HIS A 224 9.71 17.59 25.16
CA HIS A 224 8.45 16.91 24.82
C HIS A 224 8.21 15.60 25.56
N GLY A 225 9.17 15.12 26.35
CA GLY A 225 9.04 13.88 27.12
C GLY A 225 8.96 12.60 26.28
N VAL A 226 9.39 12.64 25.01
CA VAL A 226 9.40 11.48 24.11
C VAL A 226 10.75 10.78 24.21
N ILE A 227 10.79 9.60 24.83
CA ILE A 227 12.04 8.90 25.16
C ILE A 227 12.31 7.77 24.16
N CYS A 228 11.27 7.03 23.77
CA CYS A 228 11.41 5.86 22.91
C CYS A 228 10.60 5.94 21.61
N SER A 229 10.81 4.98 20.71
CA SER A 229 10.04 4.86 19.47
C SER A 229 8.55 4.61 19.71
N GLU A 230 8.17 3.94 20.81
CA GLU A 230 6.77 3.69 21.15
C GLU A 230 6.04 4.97 21.59
N ASP A 231 6.70 5.83 22.37
CA ASP A 231 6.18 7.15 22.73
C ASP A 231 5.95 7.98 21.47
N LEU A 232 6.86 7.87 20.49
CA LEU A 232 6.76 8.54 19.20
C LEU A 232 5.56 8.03 18.39
N VAL A 233 5.30 6.71 18.38
CA VAL A 233 4.10 6.12 17.76
C VAL A 233 2.83 6.62 18.45
N HIS A 234 2.80 6.62 19.77
CA HIS A 234 1.66 7.03 20.58
C HIS A 234 1.30 8.51 20.34
N GLU A 235 2.28 9.41 20.42
CA GLU A 235 2.11 10.84 20.20
C GLU A 235 1.59 11.15 18.80
N ILE A 236 2.09 10.42 17.79
CA ILE A 236 1.63 10.55 16.40
C ILE A 236 0.19 10.04 16.24
N PHE A 237 -0.11 8.86 16.79
CA PHE A 237 -1.41 8.21 16.60
C PHE A 237 -2.54 8.99 17.27
N GLU A 238 -2.30 9.51 18.47
CA GLU A 238 -3.28 10.30 19.23
C GLU A 238 -3.35 11.76 18.77
N ALA A 239 -2.33 12.23 18.05
CA ALA A 239 -2.15 13.62 17.65
C ALA A 239 -2.14 14.58 18.85
N GLY A 240 -1.30 14.26 19.84
CA GLY A 240 -1.12 15.05 21.06
C GLY A 240 -0.49 16.43 20.84
N ASP A 241 -0.15 17.10 21.94
CA ASP A 241 0.38 18.47 21.93
C ASP A 241 1.77 18.57 21.27
N SER A 242 2.57 17.50 21.36
CA SER A 242 3.91 17.39 20.80
C SER A 242 3.93 16.84 19.36
N PHE A 243 2.76 16.67 18.72
CA PHE A 243 2.64 16.16 17.35
C PHE A 243 3.45 16.96 16.32
N PHE A 244 3.45 18.29 16.40
CA PHE A 244 4.18 19.13 15.45
C PHE A 244 5.72 18.99 15.58
N PRO A 245 6.30 19.08 16.78
CA PRO A 245 7.71 18.76 17.01
C PRO A 245 8.10 17.37 16.49
N VAL A 246 7.32 16.35 16.83
CA VAL A 246 7.59 14.96 16.43
C VAL A 246 7.54 14.80 14.91
N THR A 247 6.50 15.31 14.27
CA THR A 247 6.39 15.24 12.80
C THR A 247 7.49 16.04 12.11
N LYS A 248 7.94 17.17 12.66
CA LYS A 248 9.05 17.99 12.13
C LYS A 248 10.40 17.27 12.28
N PHE A 249 10.61 16.56 13.38
CA PHE A 249 11.77 15.69 13.61
C PHE A 249 11.80 14.54 12.60
N LEU A 250 10.67 13.89 12.34
CA LEU A 250 10.59 12.84 11.34
C LEU A 250 10.86 13.37 9.92
N TRP A 251 11.76 12.69 9.22
CA TRP A 251 11.95 12.85 7.78
C TRP A 251 10.76 12.22 7.02
N PRO A 252 10.30 12.81 5.90
CA PRO A 252 9.28 12.18 5.06
C PRO A 252 9.62 10.73 4.71
N PHE A 253 8.66 9.83 4.90
CA PHE A 253 8.82 8.40 4.67
C PHE A 253 8.95 8.14 3.18
N ARG A 254 10.09 7.60 2.74
CA ARG A 254 10.26 7.19 1.33
C ARG A 254 9.72 5.77 1.17
N LEU A 255 8.58 5.65 0.49
CA LEU A 255 7.89 4.38 0.29
C LEU A 255 8.20 3.77 -1.07
N SER A 256 8.02 2.45 -1.18
CA SER A 256 8.15 1.72 -2.44
C SER A 256 6.95 1.99 -3.35
N HIS A 257 7.11 1.76 -4.65
CA HIS A 257 5.96 1.82 -5.56
C HIS A 257 5.00 0.65 -5.30
N LYS A 258 3.69 0.94 -5.27
CA LYS A 258 2.64 -0.09 -5.16
C LYS A 258 2.65 -1.13 -6.29
N THR A 259 3.09 -0.73 -7.48
CA THR A 259 3.13 -1.58 -8.68
C THR A 259 4.56 -1.90 -9.05
N THR A 260 4.75 -3.11 -9.59
CA THR A 260 6.05 -3.56 -10.06
C THR A 260 6.51 -2.75 -11.28
N HIS A 261 7.82 -2.76 -11.55
CA HIS A 261 8.37 -2.12 -12.75
C HIS A 261 7.73 -2.66 -14.05
N PHE A 262 7.50 -3.98 -14.11
CA PHE A 262 6.90 -4.65 -15.25
C PHE A 262 5.46 -4.18 -15.53
N GLU A 263 4.64 -4.04 -14.49
CA GLU A 263 3.25 -3.57 -14.62
C GLU A 263 3.16 -2.13 -15.13
N ARG A 264 4.10 -1.27 -14.71
CA ARG A 264 4.14 0.12 -15.12
C ARG A 264 4.62 0.28 -16.56
N ASP A 265 5.73 -0.34 -16.91
CA ASP A 265 6.39 -0.10 -18.21
C ASP A 265 5.85 -1.01 -19.31
N THR A 266 5.65 -2.30 -19.01
CA THR A 266 5.25 -3.29 -20.02
C THR A 266 3.75 -3.36 -20.18
N LEU A 267 3.00 -3.50 -19.07
CA LEU A 267 1.54 -3.60 -19.13
C LEU A 267 0.85 -2.23 -19.26
N LYS A 268 1.59 -1.12 -19.10
CA LYS A 268 1.08 0.25 -19.08
C LYS A 268 -0.18 0.35 -18.23
N PHE A 269 -0.16 -0.31 -17.07
CA PHE A 269 -1.34 -0.41 -16.22
C PHE A 269 -1.76 1.00 -15.81
N LYS A 270 -2.89 1.47 -16.33
CA LYS A 270 -3.42 2.79 -15.98
C LYS A 270 -3.82 2.73 -14.51
N GLN A 271 -3.06 3.42 -13.66
CA GLN A 271 -3.46 3.66 -12.28
C GLN A 271 -4.88 4.24 -12.33
N GLY A 272 -5.83 3.55 -11.69
CA GLY A 272 -7.22 4.00 -11.59
C GLY A 272 -7.32 5.37 -10.90
N LYS A 273 -8.54 5.86 -10.72
CA LYS A 273 -8.82 7.06 -9.91
C LYS A 273 -8.63 6.74 -8.41
N ASN A 274 -7.41 6.42 -8.02
CA ASN A 274 -7.04 6.17 -6.63
C ASN A 274 -6.33 7.43 -6.13
N PHE A 275 -7.09 8.50 -5.93
CA PHE A 275 -6.61 9.78 -5.41
C PHE A 275 -7.59 10.26 -4.34
N GLY A 276 -7.09 11.07 -3.41
CA GLY A 276 -7.87 11.58 -2.29
C GLY A 276 -8.07 10.59 -1.15
N ASP A 277 -9.15 10.81 -0.40
CA ASP A 277 -9.46 10.11 0.83
C ASP A 277 -9.87 8.65 0.58
N GLN A 278 -9.01 7.71 1.00
CA GLN A 278 -9.27 6.27 0.89
C GLN A 278 -9.91 5.67 2.16
N GLY A 279 -10.08 6.46 3.23
CA GLY A 279 -10.53 5.94 4.52
C GLY A 279 -9.64 4.77 5.00
N GLU A 280 -10.25 3.66 5.37
CA GLU A 280 -9.56 2.48 5.92
C GLU A 280 -8.68 1.74 4.89
N GLU A 281 -8.97 1.86 3.59
CA GLU A 281 -8.21 1.17 2.53
C GLU A 281 -6.76 1.67 2.43
N ILE A 282 -6.45 2.83 3.03
CA ILE A 282 -5.09 3.36 3.11
C ILE A 282 -4.13 2.37 3.77
N ASN A 283 -4.61 1.60 4.74
CA ASN A 283 -3.78 0.68 5.50
C ASN A 283 -3.22 -0.44 4.63
N ASP A 284 -4.05 -0.98 3.73
CA ASP A 284 -3.62 -1.99 2.76
C ASP A 284 -2.65 -1.42 1.73
N ILE A 285 -2.86 -0.16 1.32
CA ILE A 285 -1.96 0.54 0.41
C ILE A 285 -0.59 0.74 1.06
N ILE A 286 -0.55 1.21 2.31
CA ILE A 286 0.71 1.40 3.05
C ILE A 286 1.44 0.07 3.21
N ARG A 287 0.74 -0.99 3.62
CA ARG A 287 1.33 -2.34 3.76
C ARG A 287 1.94 -2.87 2.47
N GLN A 288 1.37 -2.54 1.30
CA GLN A 288 1.95 -2.90 0.00
C GLN A 288 3.18 -2.07 -0.37
N MET A 289 3.29 -0.84 0.15
CA MET A 289 4.38 0.10 -0.15
C MET A 289 5.52 0.09 0.87
N LEU A 290 5.31 -0.56 2.02
CA LEU A 290 6.30 -0.82 3.07
C LEU A 290 7.29 -1.91 2.67
#